data_AF-D8JBW7-F1
#
_entry.id   AF-D8JBW7-F1
#
_cell.length_a   1.000
_cell.length_b   1.000
_cell.length_c   1.000
_cell.angle_alpha   90.00
_cell.angle_beta   90.00
_cell.angle_gamma   90.00
#
_symmetry.space_group_name_H-M   'P 1'
#
loop_
_entity.id
_entity.type
_entity.pdbx_description
1 polymer ?
#
loop_
_entity_poly.entity_id
_entity_poly.type
_entity_poly.pdbx_seq_one_letter_code
_entity_poly.pdbx_strand_id
1 'polypeptide(L)'
;MLNLSNSERFPRAIYDLKGNDGSEHGLTESQYMSLIKAKEMGYYDVPRGISLSELADELGVSHQALSERLRRGHGRLIDRTLSPNDRIQVEIPSQGQ
;
A
#
# COMPACT_ATOMS: atom_id res chain seq x y z
N MET A 1 -13.96 -31.11 22.00
CA MET A 1 -12.64 -30.43 22.10
C MET A 1 -12.66 -29.27 21.12
N LEU A 2 -12.55 -28.04 21.62
CA LEU A 2 -12.70 -26.81 20.84
C LEU A 2 -11.40 -26.43 20.10
N ASN A 3 -11.62 -25.69 19.02
CA ASN A 3 -10.79 -25.31 17.89
C ASN A 3 -9.79 -24.15 18.18
N LEU A 4 -8.91 -23.87 17.21
CA LEU A 4 -8.13 -22.64 16.95
C LEU A 4 -6.76 -22.47 17.62
N SER A 5 -5.69 -22.71 16.85
CA SER A 5 -4.57 -21.75 16.69
C SER A 5 -3.70 -22.16 15.51
N ASN A 6 -4.02 -21.66 14.33
CA ASN A 6 -3.08 -21.62 13.20
C ASN A 6 -2.95 -20.14 12.83
N SER A 7 -2.28 -19.36 13.68
CA SER A 7 -2.13 -17.91 13.54
C SER A 7 -0.69 -17.45 13.27
N GLU A 8 0.18 -18.30 12.72
CA GLU A 8 1.54 -17.87 12.34
C GLU A 8 1.97 -18.50 11.02
N ARG A 9 1.42 -17.98 9.93
CA ARG A 9 2.04 -18.15 8.62
C ARG A 9 1.76 -16.90 7.79
N PHE A 10 2.57 -15.87 8.02
CA PHE A 10 2.69 -14.75 7.10
C PHE A 10 3.40 -15.27 5.84
N PRO A 11 2.71 -15.41 4.68
CA PRO A 11 3.39 -15.81 3.47
C PRO A 11 4.36 -14.70 3.07
N ARG A 12 5.65 -15.07 2.99
CA ARG A 12 6.71 -14.27 2.36
C ARG A 12 6.33 -14.06 0.88
N ALA A 13 5.65 -12.95 0.62
CA ALA A 13 5.54 -12.34 -0.70
C ALA A 13 5.66 -10.82 -0.54
N ILE A 14 6.64 -10.41 0.27
CA ILE A 14 7.22 -9.07 0.26
C ILE A 14 8.62 -9.35 -0.31
N TYR A 15 9.10 -8.57 -1.28
CA TYR A 15 10.32 -8.83 -2.09
C TYR A 15 10.16 -9.72 -3.33
N ASP A 16 9.19 -9.42 -4.21
CA ASP A 16 9.53 -9.47 -5.64
C ASP A 16 8.69 -8.47 -6.43
N LEU A 17 9.19 -7.23 -6.52
CA LEU A 17 8.63 -6.19 -7.38
C LEU A 17 9.71 -5.62 -8.29
N LYS A 18 10.30 -6.49 -9.13
CA LYS A 18 10.99 -6.02 -10.33
C LYS A 18 9.96 -5.58 -11.37
N GLY A 19 9.69 -4.28 -11.42
CA GLY A 19 8.83 -3.66 -12.43
C GLY A 19 8.97 -2.14 -12.51
N ASN A 20 10.16 -1.67 -12.88
CA ASN A 20 10.51 -0.43 -13.59
C ASN A 20 9.45 0.69 -13.77
N ASP A 21 9.12 1.44 -12.70
CA ASP A 21 8.88 2.91 -12.69
C ASP A 21 8.82 3.49 -11.25
N GLY A 22 9.92 3.38 -10.49
CA GLY A 22 10.24 4.36 -9.45
C GLY A 22 9.47 4.29 -8.12
N SER A 23 9.21 3.10 -7.57
CA SER A 23 9.29 2.78 -6.13
C SER A 23 8.89 1.32 -5.93
N GLU A 24 9.38 0.68 -4.86
CA GLU A 24 9.04 -0.71 -4.47
C GLU A 24 7.52 -0.98 -4.36
N HIS A 25 6.67 0.05 -4.43
CA HIS A 25 5.22 -0.06 -4.25
C HIS A 25 4.40 0.33 -5.50
N GLY A 26 5.04 0.61 -6.64
CA GLY A 26 4.34 1.06 -7.86
C GLY A 26 3.73 2.46 -7.75
N LEU A 27 4.21 3.27 -6.80
CA LEU A 27 3.82 4.66 -6.60
C LEU A 27 4.75 5.58 -7.38
N THR A 28 4.21 6.71 -7.86
CA THR A 28 5.10 7.81 -8.26
C THR A 28 5.75 8.41 -7.02
N GLU A 29 6.95 8.99 -7.16
CA GLU A 29 7.65 9.64 -6.05
C GLU A 29 6.76 10.64 -5.30
N SER A 30 6.01 11.47 -6.02
CA SER A 30 5.08 12.42 -5.40
C SER A 30 3.97 11.75 -4.58
N GLN A 31 3.44 10.61 -5.02
CA GLN A 31 2.43 9.85 -4.29
C GLN A 31 3.03 9.23 -3.02
N TYR A 32 4.20 8.61 -3.15
CA TYR A 32 4.95 8.05 -2.03
C TYR A 32 5.23 9.10 -0.97
N MET A 33 5.86 10.22 -1.35
CA MET A 33 6.21 11.30 -0.44
C MET A 33 4.98 11.92 0.24
N SER A 34 3.87 12.06 -0.49
CA SER A 34 2.63 12.60 0.10
C SER A 34 2.01 11.65 1.12
N LEU A 35 2.04 10.34 0.88
CA LEU A 35 1.54 9.33 1.81
C LEU A 35 2.40 9.23 3.07
N ILE A 36 3.74 9.23 2.91
CA ILE A 36 4.68 9.23 4.03
C ILE A 36 4.50 10.49 4.87
N LYS A 37 4.53 11.68 4.28
CA LYS A 37 4.35 12.94 5.00
C LYS A 37 2.99 13.00 5.71
N ALA A 38 1.92 12.54 5.05
CA ALA A 38 0.59 12.44 5.67
C ALA A 38 0.62 11.53 6.92
N LYS A 39 1.32 10.40 6.86
CA LYS A 39 1.46 9.52 8.02
C LYS A 39 2.30 10.14 9.13
N GLU A 40 3.44 10.73 8.80
CA GLU A 40 4.35 11.37 9.75
C GLU A 40 3.70 12.53 10.50
N MET A 41 2.84 13.31 9.83
CA MET A 41 2.13 14.43 10.43
C MET A 41 0.80 14.03 11.10
N GLY A 42 0.49 12.73 11.16
CA GLY A 42 -0.69 12.22 11.86
C GLY A 42 -2.02 12.51 11.15
N TYR A 43 -2.02 12.69 9.82
CA TYR A 43 -3.26 12.86 9.04
C TYR A 43 -4.22 11.67 9.18
N TYR A 44 -3.67 10.47 9.39
CA TYR A 44 -4.42 9.23 9.55
C TYR A 44 -4.67 8.84 11.02
N ASP A 45 -4.20 9.62 11.98
CA ASP A 45 -4.33 9.29 13.40
C ASP A 45 -5.71 9.72 13.95
N VAL A 46 -6.04 9.21 15.15
CA VAL A 46 -7.28 9.55 15.86
C VAL A 46 -6.94 9.95 17.31
N PRO A 47 -7.08 11.23 17.70
CA PRO A 47 -7.44 12.37 16.85
C PRO A 47 -6.37 12.70 15.81
N ARG A 48 -6.74 13.38 14.72
CA ARG A 48 -5.80 13.77 13.66
C ARG A 48 -4.79 14.79 14.18
N GLY A 49 -3.53 14.63 13.77
CA GLY A 49 -2.46 15.60 14.01
C GLY A 49 -2.47 16.79 13.04
N ILE A 50 -3.00 16.60 11.83
CA ILE A 50 -3.10 17.64 10.80
C ILE A 50 -4.35 17.44 9.92
N SER A 51 -4.88 18.53 9.37
CA SER A 51 -5.91 18.52 8.33
C SER A 51 -5.33 18.34 6.93
N LEU A 52 -6.17 18.01 5.94
CA LEU A 52 -5.74 17.90 4.55
C LEU A 52 -5.29 19.25 3.96
N SER A 53 -5.90 20.35 4.41
CA SER A 53 -5.55 21.71 3.97
C SER A 53 -4.17 22.11 4.47
N GLU A 54 -3.91 21.95 5.77
CA GLU A 54 -2.59 22.26 6.34
C GLU A 54 -1.48 21.40 5.74
N LEU A 55 -1.77 20.12 5.43
CA LEU A 55 -0.82 19.25 4.73
C LEU A 55 -0.58 19.71 3.27
N ALA A 56 -1.61 20.24 2.60
CA ALA A 56 -1.47 20.77 1.24
C ALA A 56 -0.59 22.03 1.23
N ASP A 57 -0.78 22.91 2.22
CA ASP A 57 0.03 24.10 2.43
C ASP A 57 1.49 23.72 2.70
N GLU A 58 1.75 22.76 3.59
CA GLU A 58 3.10 22.22 3.89
C GLU A 58 3.78 21.65 2.63
N LEU A 59 3.02 20.99 1.76
CA LEU A 59 3.54 20.40 0.52
C LEU A 59 3.60 21.39 -0.65
N GLY A 60 3.15 22.64 -0.48
CA GLY A 60 3.15 23.67 -1.52
C GLY A 60 2.24 23.33 -2.71
N VAL A 61 1.12 22.63 -2.47
CA VAL A 61 0.17 22.21 -3.51
C VAL A 61 -1.26 22.57 -3.15
N SER A 62 -2.16 22.60 -4.13
CA SER A 62 -3.56 22.83 -3.81
C SER A 62 -4.18 21.65 -3.04
N HIS A 63 -5.15 21.93 -2.19
CA HIS A 63 -5.94 20.93 -1.48
C HIS A 63 -6.52 19.87 -2.43
N GLN A 64 -7.06 20.28 -3.58
CA GLN A 64 -7.57 19.36 -4.59
C GLN A 64 -6.45 18.48 -5.18
N ALA A 65 -5.30 19.06 -5.52
CA ALA A 65 -4.18 18.29 -6.06
C ALA A 65 -3.67 17.24 -5.06
N LEU A 66 -3.59 17.59 -3.77
CA LEU A 66 -3.19 16.65 -2.74
C LEU A 66 -4.23 15.55 -2.53
N SER A 67 -5.52 15.91 -2.43
CA SER A 67 -6.62 14.93 -2.30
C SER A 67 -6.59 13.89 -3.43
N GLU A 68 -6.49 14.38 -4.67
CA GLU A 68 -6.37 13.57 -5.88
C GLU A 68 -5.14 12.65 -5.85
N ARG A 69 -4.01 13.18 -5.40
CA ARG A 69 -2.75 12.43 -5.31
C ARG A 69 -2.81 11.34 -4.25
N LEU A 70 -3.34 11.63 -3.06
CA LEU A 70 -3.55 10.64 -2.01
C LEU A 70 -4.51 9.56 -2.47
N ARG A 71 -5.65 9.92 -3.10
CA ARG A 71 -6.60 8.94 -3.64
C ARG A 71 -5.94 7.98 -4.63
N ARG A 72 -5.16 8.51 -5.59
CA ARG A 72 -4.43 7.67 -6.56
C ARG A 72 -3.37 6.80 -5.89
N GLY A 73 -2.65 7.34 -4.91
CA GLY A 73 -1.66 6.58 -4.14
C GLY A 73 -2.30 5.41 -3.39
N HIS A 74 -3.39 5.66 -2.66
CA HIS A 74 -4.14 4.60 -1.98
C HIS A 74 -4.68 3.55 -2.96
N GLY A 75 -5.26 3.97 -4.08
CA GLY A 75 -5.78 3.05 -5.11
C GLY A 75 -4.69 2.10 -5.62
N ARG A 76 -3.50 2.64 -5.95
CA ARG A 76 -2.37 1.81 -6.39
C ARG A 76 -1.90 0.82 -5.32
N LEU A 77 -1.85 1.25 -4.05
CA LEU A 77 -1.49 0.35 -2.94
C LEU A 77 -2.53 -0.76 -2.75
N ILE A 78 -3.82 -0.43 -2.85
CA ILE A 78 -4.93 -1.39 -2.77
C ILE A 78 -4.82 -2.40 -3.91
N ASP A 79 -4.70 -1.92 -5.15
CA ASP A 79 -4.58 -2.78 -6.33
C ASP A 79 -3.36 -3.69 -6.21
N ARG A 80 -2.21 -3.18 -5.79
CA ARG A 80 -0.99 -3.99 -5.63
C ARG A 80 -1.09 -5.01 -4.48
N THR A 81 -1.67 -4.62 -3.36
CA THR A 81 -1.65 -5.45 -2.13
C THR A 81 -2.79 -6.47 -2.11
N LEU A 82 -3.93 -6.16 -2.74
CA LEU A 82 -5.17 -6.93 -2.65
C LEU A 82 -5.61 -7.55 -3.98
N SER A 83 -4.94 -7.28 -5.11
CA SER A 83 -5.34 -7.89 -6.39
C SER A 83 -5.13 -9.41 -6.40
N PRO A 84 -6.12 -10.21 -6.81
CA PRO A 84 -6.05 -11.69 -6.84
C PRO A 84 -5.04 -12.31 -7.83
N ASN A 85 -4.17 -11.52 -8.46
CA ASN A 85 -3.27 -11.99 -9.52
C ASN A 85 -1.88 -12.40 -9.03
N ASP A 86 -1.60 -12.30 -7.72
CA ASP A 86 -0.58 -13.13 -7.06
C ASP A 86 -1.14 -14.54 -6.84
N ARG A 87 -1.65 -15.14 -7.93
CA ARG A 87 -2.07 -16.54 -7.92
C ARG A 87 -0.81 -17.34 -7.69
N ILE A 88 -0.67 -17.85 -6.47
CA ILE A 88 0.24 -18.92 -6.12
C ILE A 88 0.16 -19.95 -7.25
N GLN A 89 1.23 -20.05 -8.02
CA GLN A 89 1.42 -21.12 -8.98
C GLN A 89 1.67 -22.36 -8.13
N VAL A 90 0.58 -23.00 -7.71
CA VAL A 90 0.65 -24.32 -7.10
C VAL A 90 1.01 -25.25 -8.26
N GLU A 91 2.31 -25.48 -8.46
CA GLU A 91 2.75 -26.67 -9.17
C GLU A 91 2.18 -27.85 -8.40
N ILE A 92 1.06 -28.40 -8.90
CA ILE A 92 0.60 -29.70 -8.47
C ILE A 92 1.68 -30.66 -9.00
N PRO A 93 2.49 -31.31 -8.14
CA PRO A 93 3.40 -32.32 -8.62
C PRO A 93 2.54 -33.38 -9.29
N SER A 94 2.78 -33.58 -10.59
CA SER A 94 2.24 -34.70 -11.34
C SER A 94 2.64 -35.96 -10.59
N GLN A 95 1.70 -36.52 -9.83
CA GLN A 95 1.88 -37.85 -9.27
C GLN A 95 1.87 -38.77 -10.47
N GLY A 96 3.06 -39.22 -10.82
CA GLY A 96 3.26 -40.22 -11.85
C GLY A 96 2.33 -41.40 -11.61
N GLN A 97 1.64 -41.77 -12.68
CA GLN A 97 1.41 -43.17 -13.00
C GLN A 97 1.96 -43.42 -14.38
#